data_AF-A0A350RI00-F1
#
_entry.id   AF-A0A350RI00-F1
#
_cell.length_a   1.000
_cell.length_b   1.000
_cell.length_c   1.000
_cell.angle_alpha   90.00
_cell.angle_beta   90.00
_cell.angle_gamma   90.00
#
_symmetry.space_group_name_H-M   'P 1'
#
loop_
_entity.id
_entity.type
_entity.pdbx_description
1 polymer ?
#
loop_
_entity_poly.entity_id
_entity_poly.type
_entity_poly.pdbx_seq_one_letter_code
_entity_poly.pdbx_strand_id
1 'polypeptide(L)'
;MDGQSLTPEVFSAAVESITASFGDPTRREIYLRVRESDTGLTAAEVAINMGLHNNVARHHLDKLAAAGHVIVDIHRESKAG
;
A
#
# COMPACT_ATOMS: atom_id res chain seq x y z
N MET A 1 23.96 -15.41 -2.21
CA MET A 1 23.07 -14.37 -1.67
C MET A 1 23.91 -13.57 -0.72
N ASP A 2 24.37 -12.41 -1.14
CA ASP A 2 25.26 -11.55 -0.35
C ASP A 2 24.50 -11.12 0.90
N GLY A 3 24.81 -11.79 2.02
CA GLY A 3 24.37 -11.40 3.34
C GLY A 3 25.11 -10.13 3.74
N GLN A 4 24.73 -9.00 3.13
CA GLN A 4 25.19 -7.71 3.60
C GLN A 4 24.72 -7.57 5.04
N SER A 5 25.64 -7.63 5.99
CA SER A 5 25.33 -7.37 7.40
C SER A 5 24.60 -6.03 7.47
N LEU A 6 23.32 -6.07 7.83
CA LEU A 6 22.54 -4.86 8.07
C LEU A 6 23.24 -4.11 9.18
N THR A 7 23.73 -2.90 8.88
CA THR A 7 24.22 -2.04 9.97
C THR A 7 23.05 -1.74 10.90
N PRO A 8 23.30 -1.44 12.19
CA PRO A 8 22.24 -1.09 13.13
C PRO A 8 21.31 0.02 12.61
N GLU A 9 21.84 0.99 11.86
CA GLU A 9 21.08 2.08 11.27
C GLU A 9 20.15 1.59 10.16
N VAL A 10 20.64 0.76 9.23
CA VAL A 10 19.82 0.19 8.14
C VAL A 10 18.73 -0.72 8.71
N PHE A 11 19.06 -1.52 9.72
CA PHE A 11 18.09 -2.35 10.41
C PHE A 11 16.99 -1.52 11.07
N SER A 12 17.37 -0.47 11.81
CA SER A 12 16.42 0.39 12.52
C SER A 12 15.49 1.11 11.54
N ALA A 13 16.04 1.67 10.45
CA ALA A 13 15.25 2.29 9.39
C ALA A 13 14.27 1.32 8.72
N ALA A 14 14.68 0.07 8.51
CA ALA A 14 13.79 -0.96 7.96
C ALA A 14 12.63 -1.30 8.92
N VAL A 15 12.91 -1.45 10.21
CA VAL A 15 11.88 -1.71 11.24
C VAL A 15 10.91 -0.53 11.35
N GLU A 16 11.43 0.71 11.35
CA GLU A 16 10.61 1.92 11.37
C GLU A 16 9.70 2.00 10.14
N SER A 17 10.24 1.73 8.95
CA SER A 17 9.47 1.73 7.70
C SER A 17 8.35 0.68 7.70
N ILE A 18 8.67 -0.55 8.12
CA ILE A 18 7.68 -1.64 8.26
C ILE A 18 6.61 -1.26 9.28
N THR A 19 6.99 -0.67 10.41
CA THR A 19 6.07 -0.27 11.48
C THR A 19 5.18 0.90 11.03
N ALA A 20 5.72 1.89 10.32
CA ALA A 20 4.96 3.02 9.80
C ALA A 20 3.93 2.57 8.75
N SER A 21 4.28 1.58 7.93
CA SER A 21 3.40 1.00 6.92
C SER A 21 2.35 0.08 7.55
N PHE A 22 2.77 -0.91 8.31
CA PHE A 22 1.91 -2.02 8.75
C PHE A 22 1.54 -2.00 10.24
N GLY A 23 1.94 -0.98 10.99
CA GLY A 23 1.48 -0.77 12.37
C GLY A 23 -0.01 -0.42 12.45
N ASP A 24 -0.56 0.16 11.38
CA ASP A 24 -1.99 0.43 11.22
C ASP A 24 -2.74 -0.83 10.73
N PRO A 25 -3.74 -1.34 11.47
CA PRO A 25 -4.43 -2.57 11.11
C PRO A 25 -5.22 -2.46 9.80
N THR A 26 -5.82 -1.29 9.53
CA THR A 26 -6.54 -1.03 8.28
C THR A 26 -5.60 -1.10 7.08
N ARG A 27 -4.42 -0.50 7.18
CA ARG A 27 -3.42 -0.52 6.10
C ARG A 27 -2.90 -1.94 5.83
N ARG A 28 -2.74 -2.75 6.89
CA ARG A 28 -2.36 -4.15 6.75
C ARG A 28 -3.43 -4.96 6.02
N GLU A 29 -4.70 -4.77 6.38
CA GLU A 29 -5.82 -5.46 5.70
C GLU A 29 -5.92 -5.04 4.23
N ILE A 30 -5.81 -3.73 3.93
CA ILE A 30 -5.78 -3.22 2.55
C ILE A 30 -4.68 -3.92 1.73
N TYR A 31 -3.46 -4.00 2.25
CA TYR A 31 -2.36 -4.67 1.56
C TYR A 31 -2.67 -6.14 1.26
N LEU A 32 -3.22 -6.87 2.23
CA LEU A 32 -3.59 -8.28 2.03
C LEU A 32 -4.66 -8.44 0.94
N ARG A 33 -5.70 -7.60 0.94
CA ARG A 33 -6.75 -7.63 -0.10
C ARG A 33 -6.21 -7.31 -1.49
N VAL A 34 -5.31 -6.33 -1.60
CA VAL A 34 -4.66 -6.00 -2.88
C VAL A 34 -3.79 -7.16 -3.35
N ARG A 35 -3.03 -7.78 -2.44
CA ARG A 35 -2.15 -8.92 -2.74
C ARG A 35 -2.91 -10.18 -3.18
N GLU A 36 -4.13 -10.37 -2.66
CA GLU A 36 -5.02 -11.47 -3.04
C GLU A 36 -5.72 -11.24 -4.40
N SER A 37 -5.64 -10.03 -4.97
CA SER A 37 -6.22 -9.70 -6.27
C SER A 37 -5.20 -9.85 -7.40
N ASP A 38 -5.49 -10.72 -8.37
CA ASP A 38 -4.65 -10.91 -9.56
C ASP A 38 -4.58 -9.65 -10.46
N THR A 39 -5.63 -8.83 -10.43
CA THR A 39 -5.77 -7.63 -11.28
C THR A 39 -5.57 -6.31 -10.52
N GLY A 40 -5.23 -6.38 -9.24
CA GLY A 40 -5.23 -5.21 -8.35
C GLY A 40 -6.64 -4.76 -7.95
N LEU A 41 -6.72 -3.63 -7.26
CA LEU A 41 -7.98 -3.04 -6.79
C LEU A 41 -7.95 -1.53 -7.03
N THR A 42 -9.10 -0.98 -7.41
CA THR A 42 -9.32 0.46 -7.42
C THR A 42 -9.48 0.99 -5.98
N ALA A 43 -9.21 2.29 -5.78
CA ALA A 43 -9.44 2.93 -4.49
C ALA A 43 -10.92 2.86 -4.03
N ALA A 44 -11.87 2.77 -4.99
CA ALA A 44 -13.29 2.63 -4.69
C ALA A 44 -13.62 1.24 -4.16
N GLU A 45 -13.09 0.18 -4.77
CA GLU A 45 -13.26 -1.19 -4.26
C GLU A 45 -12.63 -1.36 -2.88
N VAL A 46 -11.44 -0.79 -2.66
CA VAL A 46 -10.81 -0.77 -1.33
C VAL A 46 -11.71 -0.06 -0.32
N ALA A 47 -12.25 1.11 -0.66
CA ALA A 47 -13.14 1.85 0.22
C ALA A 47 -14.39 1.04 0.61
N ILE A 48 -15.01 0.35 -0.36
CA ILE A 48 -16.18 -0.51 -0.14
C ILE A 48 -15.80 -1.70 0.76
N ASN A 49 -14.73 -2.42 0.42
CA ASN A 49 -14.31 -3.63 1.13
C ASN A 49 -13.95 -3.36 2.60
N MET A 50 -13.45 -2.16 2.89
CA MET A 50 -13.00 -1.73 4.22
C MET A 50 -14.02 -0.87 4.97
N GLY A 51 -15.15 -0.52 4.35
CA GLY A 51 -16.14 0.40 4.95
C GLY A 51 -15.60 1.82 5.19
N LEU A 52 -14.68 2.29 4.34
CA LEU A 52 -14.01 3.59 4.46
C LEU A 52 -14.55 4.61 3.47
N HIS A 53 -14.34 5.89 3.77
CA HIS A 53 -14.49 6.93 2.76
C HIS A 53 -13.39 6.81 1.68
N ASN A 54 -13.72 7.14 0.44
CA ASN A 54 -12.82 6.99 -0.70
C ASN A 54 -11.47 7.73 -0.53
N ASN A 55 -11.50 8.94 0.03
CA ASN A 55 -10.27 9.70 0.32
C ASN A 55 -9.40 9.06 1.41
N VAL A 56 -10.02 8.38 2.37
CA VAL A 56 -9.29 7.66 3.43
C VAL A 56 -8.60 6.44 2.84
N ALA A 57 -9.31 5.67 1.98
CA ALA A 57 -8.71 4.57 1.24
C ALA A 57 -7.52 5.02 0.39
N ARG A 58 -7.65 6.13 -0.36
CA ARG A 58 -6.52 6.73 -1.11
C ARG A 58 -5.35 7.08 -0.21
N HIS A 59 -5.60 7.72 0.94
CA HIS A 59 -4.53 8.06 1.87
C HIS A 59 -3.76 6.82 2.36
N HIS A 60 -4.45 5.70 2.65
CA HIS A 60 -3.79 4.46 3.02
C HIS A 60 -2.96 3.86 1.87
N LEU A 61 -3.51 3.88 0.65
CA LEU A 61 -2.82 3.42 -0.56
C LEU A 61 -1.57 4.27 -0.87
N ASP A 62 -1.66 5.61 -0.76
CA ASP A 62 -0.53 6.52 -1.00
C ASP A 62 0.64 6.22 -0.05
N LYS A 63 0.34 5.91 1.22
CA LYS A 63 1.35 5.53 2.21
C LYS A 63 2.00 4.18 1.90
N LEU A 64 1.21 3.20 1.45
CA LEU A 64 1.75 1.91 0.99
C LEU A 64 2.63 2.09 -0.26
N ALA A 65 2.20 2.95 -1.20
CA ALA A 65 2.94 3.24 -2.42
C ALA A 65 4.25 3.98 -2.13
N ALA A 66 4.22 4.97 -1.24
CA ALA A 66 5.41 5.69 -0.80
C ALA A 66 6.44 4.78 -0.11
N ALA A 67 5.99 3.71 0.55
CA ALA A 67 6.84 2.70 1.15
C ALA A 67 7.23 1.55 0.19
N GLY A 68 6.74 1.56 -1.05
CA GLY A 68 7.05 0.56 -2.07
C GLY A 68 6.29 -0.77 -1.94
N HIS A 69 5.20 -0.81 -1.17
CA HIS A 69 4.41 -2.04 -0.95
C HIS A 69 3.34 -2.27 -2.01
N VAL A 70 2.87 -1.22 -2.67
CA VAL A 70 1.91 -1.30 -3.79
C VAL A 70 2.32 -0.33 -4.89
N ILE A 71 1.82 -0.56 -6.09
CA ILE A 71 1.91 0.38 -7.20
C ILE A 71 0.52 0.98 -7.39
N VAL A 72 0.46 2.31 -7.51
CA VAL A 72 -0.79 3.02 -7.83
C VAL A 72 -0.68 3.54 -9.25
N ASP A 73 -1.63 3.16 -10.09
CA ASP A 73 -1.78 3.66 -11.45
C ASP A 73 -3.12 4.40 -11.60
N ILE A 74 -3.12 5.48 -12.38
CA ILE A 74 -4.31 6.28 -12.67
C ILE A 74 -4.69 6.02 -14.12
N HIS A 75 -5.54 5.01 -14.33
CA HIS A 75 -6.17 4.81 -15.62
C HIS A 75 -7.19 5.92 -15.86
N ARG A 76 -6.86 6.84 -16.77
CA ARG A 76 -7.84 7.77 -17.35
C ARG A 76 -8.54 7.03 -18.47
N GLU A 77 -9.81 6.69 -18.27
CA GLU A 77 -10.66 6.30 -19.38
C GLU A 77 -10.67 7.44 -20.40
N SER A 78 -10.23 7.14 -21.63
CA SER A 78 -10.30 8.12 -22.72
C SER A 78 -11.78 8.42 -22.95
N LYS A 79 -12.22 9.64 -22.64
CA LYS A 79 -13.56 10.07 -23.00
C LYS A 79 -13.68 10.02 -24.53
N ALA A 80 -14.50 9.11 -25.04
CA ALA A 80 -14.96 9.16 -26.42
C ALA A 80 -15.71 10.48 -26.60
N GLY A 81 -15.25 11.30 -27.55
CA GLY A 81 -15.89 12.54 -27.96
C GLY A 81 -17.10 12.31 -28.85
#